data_AF-A0A3D3L189-F1
#
_entry.id   AF-A0A3D3L189-F1
#
_cell.length_a   1.000
_cell.length_b   1.000
_cell.length_c   1.000
_cell.angle_alpha   90.00
_cell.angle_beta   90.00
_cell.angle_gamma   90.00
#
_symmetry.space_group_name_H-M   'P 1'
#
loop_
_entity.id
_entity.type
_entity.pdbx_description
1 polymer ?
#
loop_
_entity_poly.entity_id
_entity_poly.type
_entity_poly.pdbx_seq_one_letter_code
_entity_poly.pdbx_strand_id
1 'polypeptide(L)'
;MRNIFQIKKVSIGRLSLTLLFFVYLTPVYSITGYLREAETSFCMDACGIYYLEDESGEFISRITHLNDLEMLEPYVDRFVEIEGEEVTCVTCEAIDVSSIMISDECEFPVECFADPCEVGECPAYPEAECVANYCDGCWADFYINGELLDCSSNLECIDLTGIDFGVCDMALGIGWSEEECQYLSGCDWVVDGVDYSDAFFATMEECYAACSATPPQESVSIDYLSGWNLVGLPLDVEDASYSTLFPESIEGTLYFFDNGYIAQSYLIYGEGYWLRFPNAGISIITGFPISELTISLNEGWNLISGISESIAIGDISDPSTIIVGGTIYGFGNDGYSQVNTLEPGGGYWVRANNPGNIILTSN
;
A
#
# COMPACT_ATOMS: atom_id res chain seq x y z
N MET A 1 -36.54 76.45 -4.64
CA MET A 1 -37.36 76.75 -5.84
C MET A 1 -37.16 75.59 -6.81
N ARG A 2 -37.98 74.54 -6.72
CA ARG A 2 -39.19 74.26 -7.53
C ARG A 2 -38.88 73.98 -9.01
N ASN A 3 -39.04 72.70 -9.39
CA ASN A 3 -39.67 72.12 -10.61
C ASN A 3 -39.23 70.64 -10.68
N ILE A 4 -39.96 69.65 -10.18
CA ILE A 4 -41.19 69.00 -10.68
C ILE A 4 -41.24 68.83 -12.21
N PHE A 5 -40.94 67.62 -12.68
CA PHE A 5 -41.54 66.97 -13.87
C PHE A 5 -41.65 65.47 -13.54
N GLN A 6 -42.82 65.01 -13.10
CA GLN A 6 -43.87 64.35 -13.89
C GLN A 6 -43.49 62.94 -14.39
N ILE A 7 -44.09 61.97 -13.70
CA ILE A 7 -44.09 60.53 -13.98
C ILE A 7 -44.92 60.27 -15.24
N LYS A 8 -44.33 59.62 -16.25
CA LYS A 8 -45.08 58.94 -17.32
C LYS A 8 -44.99 57.44 -17.09
N LYS A 9 -46.10 56.86 -16.63
CA LYS A 9 -46.38 55.41 -16.71
C LYS A 9 -46.40 55.02 -18.18
N VAL A 10 -45.49 54.14 -18.59
CA VAL A 10 -45.50 53.49 -19.91
C VAL A 10 -45.80 52.00 -19.72
N SER A 11 -46.62 51.51 -20.63
CA SER A 11 -47.34 50.23 -20.67
C SER A 11 -46.47 48.99 -20.47
N ILE A 12 -46.93 48.08 -19.60
CA ILE A 12 -46.49 46.68 -19.54
C ILE A 12 -47.00 45.97 -20.81
N GLY A 13 -46.11 45.74 -21.76
CA GLY A 13 -46.28 44.75 -22.81
C GLY A 13 -45.69 43.43 -22.34
N ARG A 14 -46.44 42.33 -22.46
CA ARG A 14 -46.03 40.97 -22.11
C ARG A 14 -44.66 40.64 -22.71
N LEU A 15 -43.62 40.58 -21.88
CA LEU A 15 -42.37 39.90 -22.24
C LEU A 15 -42.63 38.41 -22.17
N SER A 16 -42.68 37.76 -23.34
CA SER A 16 -42.57 36.31 -23.44
C SER A 16 -41.14 35.94 -23.05
N LEU A 17 -40.94 35.50 -21.81
CA LEU A 17 -39.66 34.97 -21.34
C LEU A 17 -39.51 33.55 -21.92
N THR A 18 -39.03 33.46 -23.17
CA THR A 18 -38.49 32.20 -23.69
C THR A 18 -37.24 31.89 -22.89
N LEU A 19 -37.37 30.97 -21.93
CA LEU A 19 -36.26 30.38 -21.20
C LEU A 19 -35.44 29.56 -22.22
N LEU A 20 -34.39 30.17 -22.78
CA LEU A 20 -33.36 29.43 -23.50
C LEU A 20 -32.63 28.58 -22.46
N PHE A 21 -32.99 27.30 -22.39
CA PHE A 21 -32.18 26.28 -21.75
C PHE A 21 -30.90 26.18 -22.59
N PHE A 22 -29.85 26.90 -22.18
CA PHE A 22 -28.50 26.59 -22.65
C PHE A 22 -28.16 25.22 -22.07
N VAL A 23 -28.28 24.19 -22.89
CA VAL A 23 -27.60 22.92 -22.63
C VAL A 23 -26.12 23.27 -22.73
N TYR A 24 -25.46 23.40 -21.57
CA TYR A 24 -24.00 23.43 -21.52
C TYR A 24 -23.55 22.03 -21.93
N LEU A 25 -23.17 21.89 -23.20
CA LEU A 25 -22.37 20.75 -23.65
C LEU A 25 -20.95 21.03 -23.17
N THR A 26 -20.49 20.29 -22.17
CA THR A 26 -19.08 20.20 -21.85
C THR A 26 -18.35 19.68 -23.09
N PRO A 27 -17.20 20.29 -23.47
CA PRO A 27 -16.41 19.74 -24.56
C PRO A 27 -15.83 18.40 -24.12
N VAL A 28 -16.17 17.35 -24.86
CA VAL A 28 -15.47 16.06 -24.76
C VAL A 28 -14.17 16.21 -25.54
N TYR A 29 -13.05 15.98 -24.86
CA TYR A 29 -11.73 15.95 -25.48
C TYR A 29 -11.44 14.52 -25.94
N SER A 30 -10.85 14.39 -27.12
CA SER A 30 -10.17 13.16 -27.57
C SER A 30 -8.70 13.53 -27.73
N ILE A 31 -7.84 12.83 -27.00
CA ILE A 31 -6.39 13.04 -27.01
C ILE A 31 -5.65 11.71 -27.03
N THR A 32 -4.47 11.71 -27.65
CA THR A 32 -3.58 10.56 -27.71
C THR A 32 -2.23 10.87 -27.11
N GLY A 33 -1.58 9.85 -26.55
CA GLY A 33 -0.25 9.97 -25.96
C GLY A 33 0.09 8.77 -25.06
N TYR A 34 1.23 8.83 -24.41
CA TYR A 34 1.64 7.83 -23.42
C TYR A 34 1.10 8.19 -22.05
N LEU A 35 0.37 7.26 -21.43
CA LEU A 35 -0.09 7.41 -20.05
C LEU A 35 1.07 7.07 -19.11
N ARG A 36 1.42 7.99 -18.22
CA ARG A 36 2.52 7.84 -17.25
C ARG A 36 2.07 8.15 -15.85
N GLU A 37 2.74 7.54 -14.88
CA GLU A 37 2.61 7.88 -13.47
C GLU A 37 3.59 9.00 -13.09
N ALA A 38 3.13 9.97 -12.32
CA ALA A 38 3.94 11.09 -11.86
C ALA A 38 4.62 10.77 -10.53
N GLU A 39 5.95 10.68 -10.51
CA GLU A 39 6.73 10.53 -9.25
C GLU A 39 6.49 11.69 -8.26
N THR A 40 6.24 12.90 -8.78
CA THR A 40 5.91 14.07 -7.95
C THR A 40 4.88 14.94 -8.66
N SER A 41 3.86 15.38 -7.91
CA SER A 41 2.82 16.24 -8.44
C SER A 41 2.42 17.33 -7.47
N PHE A 42 2.26 18.54 -7.99
CA PHE A 42 1.70 19.65 -7.24
C PHE A 42 0.18 19.54 -7.07
N CYS A 43 -0.48 18.60 -7.77
CA CYS A 43 -1.94 18.51 -7.76
C CYS A 43 -2.52 17.98 -6.44
N MET A 44 -1.71 17.33 -5.58
CA MET A 44 -2.05 16.95 -4.19
C MET A 44 -3.32 16.10 -3.99
N ASP A 45 -3.94 15.64 -5.08
CA ASP A 45 -5.11 14.76 -5.12
C ASP A 45 -4.95 13.68 -6.21
N ALA A 46 -5.98 12.86 -6.43
CA ALA A 46 -5.96 11.77 -7.41
C ALA A 46 -5.65 12.24 -8.85
N CYS A 47 -5.96 13.51 -9.19
CA CYS A 47 -5.62 14.09 -10.48
C CYS A 47 -4.12 14.30 -10.68
N GLY A 48 -3.34 14.21 -9.60
CA GLY A 48 -1.90 14.36 -9.64
C GLY A 48 -1.15 13.11 -10.06
N ILE A 49 -1.80 11.94 -10.05
CA ILE A 49 -1.15 10.63 -10.16
C ILE A 49 -0.77 10.33 -11.60
N TYR A 50 -1.72 10.46 -12.54
CA TYR A 50 -1.46 10.14 -13.94
C TYR A 50 -1.41 11.38 -14.83
N TYR A 51 -0.60 11.30 -15.88
CA TYR A 51 -0.53 12.31 -16.92
C TYR A 51 -0.29 11.66 -18.28
N LEU A 52 -0.63 12.40 -19.32
CA LEU A 52 -0.36 12.05 -20.70
C LEU A 52 0.83 12.86 -21.19
N GLU A 53 1.77 12.22 -21.86
CA GLU A 53 2.86 12.86 -22.58
C GLU A 53 2.86 12.47 -24.06
N ASP A 54 3.42 13.33 -24.90
CA ASP A 54 3.65 13.00 -26.30
C ASP A 54 4.85 12.07 -26.47
N GLU A 55 5.11 11.64 -27.70
CA GLU A 55 6.20 10.73 -28.02
C GLU A 55 7.60 11.34 -27.86
N SER A 56 7.70 12.66 -27.62
CA SER A 56 8.94 13.35 -27.29
C SER A 56 9.16 13.50 -25.78
N GLY A 57 8.21 13.02 -24.97
CA GLY A 57 8.18 13.19 -23.51
C GLY A 57 7.69 14.58 -23.07
N GLU A 58 7.02 15.33 -23.95
CA GLU A 58 6.39 16.60 -23.57
C GLU A 58 5.03 16.35 -22.92
N PHE A 59 4.82 16.95 -21.75
CA PHE A 59 3.55 16.87 -21.02
C PHE A 59 2.38 17.43 -21.86
N ILE A 60 1.31 16.65 -21.99
CA ILE A 60 0.07 17.04 -22.68
C ILE A 60 -0.99 17.49 -21.66
N SER A 61 -1.40 16.59 -20.76
CA SER A 61 -2.48 16.84 -19.80
C SER A 61 -2.42 15.89 -18.60
N ARG A 62 -3.08 16.24 -17.50
CA ARG A 62 -3.30 15.31 -16.39
C ARG A 62 -4.52 14.44 -16.66
N ILE A 63 -4.45 13.18 -16.24
CA ILE A 63 -5.48 12.18 -16.47
C ILE A 63 -5.96 11.67 -15.11
N THR A 64 -7.27 11.49 -14.97
CA THR A 64 -7.88 10.95 -13.76
C THR A 64 -9.11 10.13 -14.12
N HIS A 65 -9.56 9.29 -13.19
CA HIS A 65 -10.88 8.70 -13.25
C HIS A 65 -11.51 8.81 -11.85
N LEU A 66 -12.45 9.75 -11.68
CA LEU A 66 -12.89 10.22 -10.36
C LEU A 66 -13.55 9.13 -9.50
N ASN A 67 -14.09 8.08 -10.13
CA ASN A 67 -14.83 7.03 -9.43
C ASN A 67 -13.99 5.76 -9.18
N ASP A 68 -12.93 5.56 -9.95
CA ASP A 68 -12.18 4.30 -10.00
C ASP A 68 -10.84 4.53 -10.68
N LEU A 69 -9.81 4.85 -9.89
CA LEU A 69 -8.50 5.19 -10.42
C LEU A 69 -7.73 3.95 -10.92
N GLU A 70 -8.01 2.79 -10.33
CA GLU A 70 -7.38 1.49 -10.64
C GLU A 70 -7.66 1.08 -12.09
N MET A 71 -8.78 1.55 -12.67
CA MET A 71 -9.12 1.36 -14.09
C MET A 71 -8.01 1.84 -15.06
N LEU A 72 -7.18 2.80 -14.64
CA LEU A 72 -6.09 3.33 -15.48
C LEU A 72 -4.81 2.50 -15.42
N GLU A 73 -4.63 1.65 -14.42
CA GLU A 73 -3.41 0.87 -14.20
C GLU A 73 -3.02 0.00 -15.40
N PRO A 74 -3.94 -0.73 -16.07
CA PRO A 74 -3.59 -1.55 -17.23
C PRO A 74 -3.07 -0.76 -18.44
N TYR A 75 -3.26 0.56 -18.44
CA TYR A 75 -2.89 1.46 -19.52
C TYR A 75 -1.61 2.26 -19.24
N VAL A 76 -1.02 2.11 -18.05
CA VAL A 76 0.24 2.79 -17.70
C VAL A 76 1.36 2.31 -18.62
N ASP A 77 2.18 3.25 -19.07
CA ASP A 77 3.25 3.06 -20.06
C ASP A 77 2.76 2.65 -21.47
N ARG A 78 1.46 2.73 -21.74
CA ARG A 78 0.88 2.41 -23.05
C ARG A 78 0.53 3.67 -23.82
N PHE A 79 0.61 3.58 -25.14
CA PHE A 79 0.07 4.59 -26.03
C PHE A 79 -1.45 4.43 -26.12
N VAL A 80 -2.17 5.47 -25.72
CA VAL A 80 -3.62 5.41 -25.55
C VAL A 80 -4.33 6.53 -26.27
N GLU A 81 -5.57 6.25 -26.67
CA GLU A 81 -6.57 7.25 -27.00
C GLU A 81 -7.54 7.38 -25.82
N ILE A 82 -7.72 8.60 -25.34
CA ILE A 82 -8.58 8.93 -24.20
C ILE A 82 -9.68 9.86 -24.67
N GLU A 83 -10.93 9.53 -24.34
CA GLU A 83 -12.04 10.48 -24.38
C GLU A 83 -12.51 10.84 -22.97
N GLY A 84 -12.71 12.13 -22.70
CA GLY A 84 -13.14 12.57 -21.39
C GLY A 84 -13.54 14.03 -21.31
N GLU A 85 -13.90 14.44 -20.10
CA GLU A 85 -14.27 15.83 -19.80
C GLU A 85 -13.23 16.46 -18.87
N GLU A 86 -12.97 17.75 -19.07
CA GLU A 86 -12.07 18.49 -18.20
C GLU A 86 -12.74 18.77 -16.85
N VAL A 87 -12.03 18.42 -15.78
CA VAL A 87 -12.45 18.60 -14.39
C VAL A 87 -11.44 19.47 -13.63
N THR A 88 -11.96 20.34 -12.77
CA THR A 88 -11.13 21.18 -11.90
C THR A 88 -10.82 20.43 -10.61
N CYS A 89 -9.54 20.12 -10.40
CA CYS A 89 -9.00 19.53 -9.20
C CYS A 89 -8.53 20.65 -8.23
N VAL A 90 -7.94 20.32 -7.08
CA VAL A 90 -7.70 21.32 -6.02
C VAL A 90 -6.75 22.43 -6.50
N THR A 91 -5.67 22.06 -7.18
CA THR A 91 -4.64 23.00 -7.66
C THR A 91 -4.32 22.86 -9.15
N CYS A 92 -4.99 21.94 -9.85
CA CYS A 92 -4.79 21.69 -11.28
C CYS A 92 -6.12 21.37 -12.00
N GLU A 93 -6.05 21.23 -13.32
CA GLU A 93 -7.11 20.66 -14.16
C GLU A 93 -6.62 19.30 -14.67
N ALA A 94 -7.56 18.37 -14.82
CA ALA A 94 -7.31 17.04 -15.39
C ALA A 94 -8.47 16.63 -16.28
N ILE A 95 -8.27 15.63 -17.13
CA ILE A 95 -9.33 15.00 -17.91
C ILE A 95 -9.83 13.80 -17.12
N ASP A 96 -11.10 13.84 -16.74
CA ASP A 96 -11.82 12.70 -16.19
C ASP A 96 -12.20 11.77 -17.34
N VAL A 97 -11.55 10.61 -17.37
CA VAL A 97 -11.64 9.65 -18.45
C VAL A 97 -13.05 9.05 -18.50
N SER A 98 -13.65 9.04 -19.68
CA SER A 98 -14.92 8.37 -19.94
C SER A 98 -14.75 7.10 -20.78
N SER A 99 -13.71 7.09 -21.62
CA SER A 99 -13.24 5.92 -22.37
C SER A 99 -11.73 6.01 -22.54
N ILE A 100 -11.07 4.87 -22.50
CA ILE A 100 -9.64 4.73 -22.77
C ILE A 100 -9.45 3.47 -23.60
N MET A 101 -8.60 3.56 -24.63
CA MET A 101 -8.27 2.45 -25.52
C MET A 101 -6.79 2.50 -25.85
N ILE A 102 -6.15 1.34 -25.92
CA ILE A 102 -4.79 1.22 -26.45
C ILE A 102 -4.83 1.53 -27.95
N SER A 103 -3.90 2.37 -28.40
CA SER A 103 -3.73 2.72 -29.81
C SER A 103 -2.37 2.22 -30.32
N ASP A 104 -2.35 1.75 -31.57
CA ASP A 104 -1.14 1.37 -32.31
C ASP A 104 -0.71 2.46 -33.31
N GLU A 105 -1.39 3.61 -33.32
CA GLU A 105 -1.16 4.72 -34.25
C GLU A 105 -0.05 5.71 -33.80
N CYS A 106 0.93 5.25 -33.01
CA CYS A 106 2.10 6.08 -32.66
C CYS A 106 3.00 6.36 -33.89
N GLU A 107 3.67 7.51 -33.88
CA GLU A 107 4.58 7.96 -34.93
C GLU A 107 5.89 7.16 -34.96
N PHE A 108 6.37 6.70 -33.81
CA PHE A 108 7.64 5.99 -33.65
C PHE A 108 7.49 4.56 -33.09
N PRO A 109 7.00 3.59 -33.89
CA PRO A 109 6.95 2.19 -33.46
C PRO A 109 8.36 1.59 -33.34
N VAL A 110 8.55 0.71 -32.35
CA VAL A 110 9.81 0.00 -32.13
C VAL A 110 9.92 -1.25 -33.01
N GLU A 111 11.14 -1.64 -33.37
CA GLU A 111 11.39 -2.90 -34.10
C GLU A 111 11.65 -4.05 -33.13
N CYS A 112 10.71 -4.99 -33.07
CA CYS A 112 10.82 -6.20 -32.23
C CYS A 112 11.63 -7.31 -32.89
N PHE A 113 12.29 -8.14 -32.07
CA PHE A 113 13.03 -9.30 -32.56
C PHE A 113 12.12 -10.42 -33.09
N ALA A 114 10.92 -10.54 -32.52
CA ALA A 114 9.86 -11.44 -32.93
C ALA A 114 8.50 -10.71 -32.76
N ASP A 115 7.46 -11.21 -33.42
CA ASP A 115 6.10 -10.73 -33.22
C ASP A 115 5.67 -10.99 -31.77
N PRO A 116 5.26 -9.97 -30.99
CA PRO A 116 4.79 -10.15 -29.62
C PRO A 116 3.71 -11.22 -29.48
N CYS A 117 2.77 -11.34 -30.42
CA CYS A 117 1.69 -12.34 -30.35
C CYS A 117 2.13 -13.76 -30.73
N GLU A 118 3.32 -13.94 -31.31
CA GLU A 118 3.89 -15.27 -31.51
C GLU A 118 4.65 -15.78 -30.28
N VAL A 119 5.02 -14.89 -29.36
CA VAL A 119 5.82 -15.22 -28.16
C VAL A 119 5.09 -14.97 -26.85
N GLY A 120 4.05 -14.14 -26.86
CA GLY A 120 3.17 -13.88 -25.72
C GLY A 120 2.14 -15.00 -25.57
N GLU A 121 1.82 -15.32 -24.33
CA GLU A 121 0.79 -16.29 -23.98
C GLU A 121 -0.18 -15.68 -22.97
N CYS A 122 -1.44 -16.10 -23.03
CA CYS A 122 -2.44 -15.81 -21.99
C CYS A 122 -3.08 -17.13 -21.52
N PRO A 123 -2.41 -17.89 -20.64
CA PRO A 123 -2.79 -19.26 -20.32
C PRO A 123 -4.19 -19.38 -19.71
N ALA A 124 -4.60 -18.40 -18.89
CA ALA A 124 -5.93 -18.33 -18.27
C ALA A 124 -7.07 -18.20 -19.30
N TYR A 125 -6.77 -17.57 -20.45
CA TYR A 125 -7.74 -17.29 -21.50
C TYR A 125 -7.22 -17.80 -22.86
N PRO A 126 -7.21 -19.13 -23.09
CA PRO A 126 -6.66 -19.71 -24.31
C PRO A 126 -7.44 -19.36 -25.59
N GLU A 127 -8.66 -18.82 -25.42
CA GLU A 127 -9.53 -18.35 -26.51
C GLU A 127 -9.42 -16.83 -26.74
N ALA A 128 -8.53 -16.13 -26.02
CA ALA A 128 -8.33 -14.69 -26.19
C ALA A 128 -7.71 -14.37 -27.56
N GLU A 129 -8.13 -13.25 -28.13
CA GLU A 129 -7.56 -12.69 -29.35
C GLU A 129 -6.36 -11.83 -29.00
N CYS A 130 -5.17 -12.15 -29.54
CA CYS A 130 -3.97 -11.35 -29.36
C CYS A 130 -3.82 -10.29 -30.45
N VAL A 131 -3.47 -9.07 -30.06
CA VAL A 131 -3.12 -7.94 -30.92
C VAL A 131 -1.73 -7.45 -30.55
N ALA A 132 -0.82 -7.43 -31.52
CA ALA A 132 0.54 -6.96 -31.31
C ALA A 132 0.59 -5.42 -31.37
N ASN A 133 1.19 -4.78 -30.38
CA ASN A 133 1.39 -3.35 -30.32
C ASN A 133 2.89 -3.02 -30.20
N TYR A 134 3.32 -2.00 -30.96
CA TYR A 134 4.72 -1.64 -31.15
C TYR A 134 5.08 -0.25 -30.63
N CYS A 135 4.17 0.41 -29.89
CA CYS A 135 4.39 1.75 -29.35
C CYS A 135 5.17 1.66 -28.03
N ASP A 136 6.36 2.27 -28.01
CA ASP A 136 7.34 2.29 -26.90
C ASP A 136 7.80 0.91 -26.39
N GLY A 137 7.35 -0.19 -27.02
CA GLY A 137 7.65 -1.54 -26.60
C GLY A 137 7.04 -2.59 -27.52
N CYS A 138 7.37 -3.84 -27.24
CA CYS A 138 6.89 -5.03 -27.96
C CYS A 138 5.81 -5.70 -27.12
N TRP A 139 4.56 -5.31 -27.32
CA TRP A 139 3.43 -5.69 -26.47
C TRP A 139 2.53 -6.72 -27.16
N ALA A 140 2.11 -7.72 -26.39
CA ALA A 140 1.10 -8.69 -26.79
C ALA A 140 -0.16 -8.41 -25.97
N ASP A 141 -1.13 -7.73 -26.58
CA ASP A 141 -2.38 -7.34 -25.91
C ASP A 141 -3.44 -8.39 -26.19
N PHE A 142 -4.03 -8.97 -25.15
CA PHE A 142 -5.02 -10.02 -25.29
C PHE A 142 -6.42 -9.49 -24.99
N TYR A 143 -7.40 -9.90 -25.78
CA TYR A 143 -8.77 -9.43 -25.67
C TYR A 143 -9.77 -10.59 -25.63
N ILE A 144 -10.84 -10.41 -24.87
CA ILE A 144 -12.03 -11.25 -24.94
C ILE A 144 -13.28 -10.38 -25.06
N ASN A 145 -14.09 -10.62 -26.08
CA ASN A 145 -15.28 -9.79 -26.38
C ASN A 145 -14.99 -8.28 -26.51
N GLY A 146 -13.75 -7.87 -26.81
CA GLY A 146 -13.33 -6.48 -26.93
C GLY A 146 -12.88 -5.81 -25.62
N GLU A 147 -12.84 -6.55 -24.51
CA GLU A 147 -12.23 -6.10 -23.24
C GLU A 147 -10.77 -6.56 -23.17
N LEU A 148 -9.88 -5.65 -22.77
CA LEU A 148 -8.45 -5.94 -22.58
C LEU A 148 -8.27 -6.84 -21.35
N LEU A 149 -7.56 -7.94 -21.53
CA LEU A 149 -7.16 -8.85 -20.46
C LEU A 149 -5.77 -8.45 -19.95
N ASP A 150 -5.64 -8.42 -18.64
CA ASP A 150 -4.31 -8.46 -18.03
C ASP A 150 -3.82 -9.92 -18.03
N CYS A 151 -2.95 -10.23 -18.98
CA CYS A 151 -2.26 -11.52 -19.07
C CYS A 151 -0.84 -11.45 -18.51
N SER A 152 -0.44 -10.31 -17.93
CA SER A 152 0.81 -10.15 -17.19
C SER A 152 0.66 -10.67 -15.75
N SER A 153 -0.56 -10.75 -15.25
CA SER A 153 -0.92 -11.37 -13.98
C SER A 153 -1.14 -12.87 -14.13
N ASN A 154 -0.05 -13.61 -14.35
CA ASN A 154 0.00 -15.04 -14.02
C ASN A 154 0.07 -15.25 -12.48
N LEU A 155 -0.74 -14.49 -11.72
CA LEU A 155 -1.00 -14.66 -10.29
C LEU A 155 -2.52 -14.85 -10.13
N GLU A 156 -3.10 -15.82 -10.83
CA GLU A 156 -4.42 -16.29 -10.38
C GLU A 156 -4.23 -16.93 -9.01
N CYS A 157 -5.05 -16.52 -8.04
CA CYS A 157 -5.16 -17.21 -6.77
C CYS A 157 -5.78 -18.58 -6.99
N ILE A 158 -4.96 -19.55 -7.37
CA ILE A 158 -5.39 -20.93 -7.58
C ILE A 158 -5.56 -21.55 -6.19
N ASP A 159 -6.78 -21.99 -5.89
CA ASP A 159 -7.07 -22.71 -4.65
C ASP A 159 -6.48 -24.13 -4.71
N LEU A 160 -5.40 -24.33 -3.95
CA LEU A 160 -4.68 -25.60 -3.84
C LEU A 160 -5.28 -26.52 -2.76
N THR A 161 -6.43 -26.16 -2.18
CA THR A 161 -7.09 -26.97 -1.15
C THR A 161 -7.35 -28.39 -1.64
N GLY A 162 -6.73 -29.37 -0.95
CA GLY A 162 -6.91 -30.78 -1.24
C GLY A 162 -6.04 -31.33 -2.38
N ILE A 163 -5.11 -30.52 -2.92
CA ILE A 163 -4.06 -31.01 -3.82
C ILE A 163 -2.93 -31.62 -3.00
N ASP A 164 -2.58 -32.88 -3.30
CA ASP A 164 -1.49 -33.61 -2.65
C ASP A 164 -0.24 -33.57 -3.55
N PHE A 165 0.72 -32.73 -3.18
CA PHE A 165 2.01 -32.60 -3.87
C PHE A 165 2.98 -33.75 -3.56
N GLY A 166 2.54 -34.78 -2.84
CA GLY A 166 3.28 -35.99 -2.55
C GLY A 166 3.82 -36.07 -1.13
N VAL A 167 4.29 -37.26 -0.77
CA VAL A 167 4.64 -37.65 0.61
C VAL A 167 6.01 -37.15 1.12
N CYS A 168 6.60 -36.15 0.48
CA CYS A 168 7.88 -35.61 0.89
C CYS A 168 7.75 -34.14 1.28
N ASP A 169 8.54 -33.71 2.25
CA ASP A 169 8.39 -32.40 2.89
C ASP A 169 9.42 -31.39 2.34
N MET A 170 9.52 -31.24 1.01
CA MET A 170 10.31 -30.14 0.45
C MET A 170 9.45 -28.87 0.42
N ALA A 171 10.02 -27.73 0.83
CA ALA A 171 9.35 -26.44 0.70
C ALA A 171 9.15 -26.13 -0.78
N LEU A 172 7.89 -26.16 -1.25
CA LEU A 172 7.54 -25.84 -2.63
C LEU A 172 7.33 -24.33 -2.80
N GLY A 173 6.77 -23.67 -1.79
CA GLY A 173 6.60 -22.22 -1.73
C GLY A 173 5.38 -21.81 -0.91
N ILE A 174 4.87 -20.61 -1.14
CA ILE A 174 3.64 -20.09 -0.54
C ILE A 174 2.51 -20.26 -1.54
N GLY A 175 1.37 -20.80 -1.12
CA GLY A 175 0.19 -20.94 -1.99
C GLY A 175 -1.10 -20.72 -1.21
N TRP A 176 -2.19 -20.51 -1.94
CA TRP A 176 -3.53 -20.36 -1.35
C TRP A 176 -4.16 -21.73 -1.07
N SER A 177 -4.51 -21.99 0.18
CA SER A 177 -5.16 -23.23 0.59
C SER A 177 -5.95 -23.00 1.88
N GLU A 178 -7.09 -23.66 2.02
CA GLU A 178 -7.99 -23.54 3.19
C GLU A 178 -8.39 -22.09 3.53
N GLU A 179 -8.59 -21.25 2.51
CA GLU A 179 -8.95 -19.82 2.64
C GLU A 179 -7.82 -18.93 3.24
N GLU A 180 -6.57 -19.39 3.21
CA GLU A 180 -5.40 -18.60 3.62
C GLU A 180 -4.14 -18.87 2.78
N CYS A 181 -3.24 -17.89 2.73
CA CYS A 181 -1.90 -18.10 2.19
C CYS A 181 -1.04 -18.84 3.21
N GLN A 182 -0.45 -19.95 2.79
CA GLN A 182 0.38 -20.78 3.67
C GLN A 182 1.53 -21.43 2.93
N TYR A 183 2.56 -21.83 3.69
CA TYR A 183 3.67 -22.61 3.14
C TYR A 183 3.20 -24.02 2.81
N LEU A 184 3.24 -24.37 1.52
CA LEU A 184 2.93 -25.70 1.03
C LEU A 184 4.23 -26.46 0.75
N SER A 185 4.20 -27.74 1.08
CA SER A 185 5.34 -28.64 0.91
C SER A 185 4.93 -29.89 0.13
N GLY A 186 5.90 -30.52 -0.52
CA GLY A 186 5.65 -31.66 -1.40
C GLY A 186 6.88 -32.12 -2.16
N CYS A 187 6.65 -32.83 -3.26
CA CYS A 187 7.66 -33.46 -4.09
C CYS A 187 7.86 -32.82 -5.46
N ASP A 188 6.77 -32.39 -6.10
CA ASP A 188 6.77 -31.79 -7.43
C ASP A 188 5.53 -30.90 -7.55
N TRP A 189 5.56 -29.91 -8.44
CA TRP A 189 4.42 -29.04 -8.74
C TRP A 189 3.43 -29.71 -9.71
N VAL A 190 3.80 -30.85 -10.31
CA VAL A 190 2.95 -31.57 -11.25
C VAL A 190 2.12 -32.64 -10.55
N VAL A 191 0.80 -32.45 -10.51
CA VAL A 191 -0.17 -33.41 -9.97
C VAL A 191 -1.17 -33.79 -11.06
N ASP A 192 -1.35 -35.09 -11.29
CA ASP A 192 -2.24 -35.65 -12.33
C ASP A 192 -2.04 -35.06 -13.75
N GLY A 193 -0.83 -34.58 -14.05
CA GLY A 193 -0.46 -34.00 -15.35
C GLY A 193 -0.79 -32.52 -15.52
N VAL A 194 -1.22 -31.85 -14.44
CA VAL A 194 -1.37 -30.39 -14.37
C VAL A 194 -0.17 -29.83 -13.60
N ASP A 195 0.46 -28.78 -14.15
CA ASP A 195 1.57 -28.09 -13.51
C ASP A 195 1.03 -26.90 -12.70
N TYR A 196 1.29 -26.91 -11.39
CA TYR A 196 0.85 -25.87 -10.46
C TYR A 196 2.00 -24.92 -10.08
N SER A 197 3.14 -24.93 -10.78
CA SER A 197 4.28 -24.06 -10.44
C SER A 197 3.90 -22.59 -10.29
N ASP A 198 2.96 -22.14 -11.12
CA ASP A 198 2.54 -20.74 -11.21
C ASP A 198 1.53 -20.36 -10.11
N ALA A 199 1.04 -21.33 -9.34
CA ALA A 199 0.16 -21.10 -8.19
C ALA A 199 0.92 -20.70 -6.92
N PHE A 200 2.25 -20.64 -6.97
CA PHE A 200 3.12 -20.39 -5.83
C PHE A 200 3.75 -19.00 -5.89
N PHE A 201 3.81 -18.34 -4.74
CA PHE A 201 4.29 -16.97 -4.57
C PHE A 201 5.62 -16.94 -3.81
N ALA A 202 6.41 -15.87 -4.00
CA ALA A 202 7.68 -15.71 -3.31
C ALA A 202 7.48 -15.18 -1.88
N THR A 203 6.44 -14.38 -1.66
CA THR A 203 6.12 -13.79 -0.36
C THR A 203 4.64 -13.96 0.02
N MET A 204 4.36 -13.88 1.31
CA MET A 204 2.99 -13.97 1.83
C MET A 204 2.14 -12.78 1.38
N GLU A 205 2.79 -11.60 1.27
CA GLU A 205 2.17 -10.37 0.80
C GLU A 205 1.69 -10.49 -0.65
N GLU A 206 2.56 -11.01 -1.54
CA GLU A 206 2.18 -11.30 -2.94
C GLU A 206 0.98 -12.26 -3.02
N CYS A 207 0.99 -13.32 -2.21
CA CYS A 207 -0.10 -14.29 -2.19
C CYS A 207 -1.42 -13.64 -1.74
N TYR A 208 -1.43 -12.90 -0.61
CA TYR A 208 -2.65 -12.27 -0.11
C TYR A 208 -3.17 -11.19 -1.06
N ALA A 209 -2.28 -10.44 -1.70
CA ALA A 209 -2.62 -9.46 -2.73
C ALA A 209 -3.27 -10.14 -3.95
N ALA A 210 -2.65 -11.19 -4.49
CA ALA A 210 -3.18 -11.97 -5.61
C ALA A 210 -4.54 -12.62 -5.29
N CYS A 211 -4.72 -13.05 -4.05
CA CYS A 211 -5.95 -13.69 -3.57
C CYS A 211 -7.04 -12.71 -3.14
N SER A 212 -6.81 -11.40 -3.27
CA SER A 212 -7.76 -10.37 -2.81
C SER A 212 -8.21 -10.61 -1.36
N ALA A 213 -7.28 -11.09 -0.54
CA ALA A 213 -7.53 -11.54 0.81
C ALA A 213 -6.67 -10.74 1.80
N THR A 214 -7.16 -10.59 3.02
CA THR A 214 -6.43 -9.90 4.08
C THR A 214 -5.66 -10.93 4.91
N PRO A 215 -4.37 -10.69 5.22
CA PRO A 215 -3.63 -11.57 6.11
C PRO A 215 -4.36 -11.74 7.46
N PRO A 216 -4.21 -12.89 8.13
CA PRO A 216 -4.80 -13.08 9.45
C PRO A 216 -4.21 -12.07 10.43
N GLN A 217 -5.09 -11.42 11.19
CA GLN A 217 -4.70 -10.55 12.29
C GLN A 217 -4.57 -11.36 13.57
N GLU A 218 -3.61 -10.98 14.39
CA GLU A 218 -3.39 -11.54 15.72
C GLU A 218 -3.75 -10.53 16.81
N SER A 219 -4.01 -11.02 18.02
CA SER A 219 -4.26 -10.18 19.17
C SER A 219 -3.24 -10.42 20.28
N VAL A 220 -2.52 -9.39 20.69
CA VAL A 220 -1.55 -9.42 21.78
C VAL A 220 -2.14 -8.71 23.00
N SER A 221 -2.09 -9.37 24.15
CA SER A 221 -2.50 -8.79 25.43
C SER A 221 -1.31 -8.18 26.17
N ILE A 222 -1.38 -6.89 26.48
CA ILE A 222 -0.32 -6.13 27.16
C ILE A 222 -0.81 -5.73 28.55
N ASP A 223 -0.22 -6.35 29.56
CA ASP A 223 -0.42 -5.95 30.95
C ASP A 223 0.40 -4.70 31.30
N TYR A 224 -0.19 -3.79 32.06
CA TYR A 224 0.48 -2.60 32.56
C TYR A 224 0.18 -2.35 34.04
N LEU A 225 1.12 -1.68 34.71
CA LEU A 225 1.04 -1.31 36.11
C LEU A 225 0.48 0.10 36.29
N SER A 226 0.01 0.44 37.49
CA SER A 226 -0.25 1.84 37.84
C SER A 226 1.06 2.63 37.85
N GLY A 227 1.03 3.83 37.27
CA GLY A 227 2.21 4.67 37.12
C GLY A 227 2.86 4.52 35.75
N TRP A 228 4.18 4.67 35.70
CA TRP A 228 4.95 4.67 34.46
C TRP A 228 5.29 3.25 34.02
N ASN A 229 5.10 2.96 32.74
CA ASN A 229 5.42 1.68 32.13
C ASN A 229 6.25 1.92 30.86
N LEU A 230 7.08 0.94 30.52
CA LEU A 230 7.73 0.87 29.22
C LEU A 230 6.88 0.00 28.30
N VAL A 231 6.39 0.59 27.21
CA VAL A 231 5.51 -0.05 26.23
C VAL A 231 6.10 0.03 24.84
N GLY A 232 5.65 -0.85 23.97
CA GLY A 232 6.02 -0.91 22.55
C GLY A 232 4.83 -1.33 21.69
N LEU A 233 5.01 -1.28 20.37
CA LEU A 233 4.00 -1.70 19.40
C LEU A 233 4.43 -3.05 18.78
N PRO A 234 3.76 -4.17 19.14
CA PRO A 234 4.17 -5.50 18.70
C PRO A 234 3.56 -5.93 17.36
N LEU A 235 2.57 -5.21 16.84
CA LEU A 235 1.80 -5.57 15.65
C LEU A 235 1.74 -4.34 14.73
N ASP A 236 1.64 -4.57 13.43
CA ASP A 236 1.27 -3.50 12.50
C ASP A 236 -0.24 -3.27 12.58
N VAL A 237 -0.65 -2.03 12.88
CA VAL A 237 -2.02 -1.69 13.24
C VAL A 237 -2.52 -0.53 12.39
N GLU A 238 -3.82 -0.54 12.11
CA GLU A 238 -4.46 0.53 11.32
C GLU A 238 -4.35 1.91 11.98
N ASP A 239 -4.50 1.97 13.31
CA ASP A 239 -4.36 3.20 14.10
C ASP A 239 -3.40 3.00 15.28
N ALA A 240 -2.19 3.51 15.12
CA ALA A 240 -1.13 3.44 16.12
C ALA A 240 -1.21 4.53 17.22
N SER A 241 -2.33 5.27 17.31
CA SER A 241 -2.55 6.27 18.36
C SER A 241 -2.54 5.62 19.74
N TYR A 242 -1.78 6.17 20.69
CA TYR A 242 -1.73 5.59 22.05
C TYR A 242 -3.09 5.64 22.77
N SER A 243 -3.97 6.59 22.42
CA SER A 243 -5.31 6.64 23.00
C SER A 243 -6.22 5.54 22.46
N THR A 244 -5.96 5.06 21.25
CA THR A 244 -6.68 3.94 20.63
C THR A 244 -6.17 2.62 21.20
N LEU A 245 -4.84 2.44 21.26
CA LEU A 245 -4.20 1.22 21.74
C LEU A 245 -4.25 1.05 23.27
N PHE A 246 -4.17 2.16 24.00
CA PHE A 246 -4.14 2.21 25.47
C PHE A 246 -5.17 3.24 26.00
N PRO A 247 -6.47 2.94 25.88
CA PRO A 247 -7.55 3.90 26.20
C PRO A 247 -7.60 4.31 27.67
N GLU A 248 -7.06 3.49 28.58
CA GLU A 248 -6.99 3.77 30.02
C GLU A 248 -5.71 4.54 30.43
N SER A 249 -4.86 4.90 29.46
CA SER A 249 -3.66 5.70 29.73
C SER A 249 -4.01 7.15 30.08
N ILE A 250 -3.06 7.84 30.73
CA ILE A 250 -3.19 9.26 31.02
C ILE A 250 -2.85 10.06 29.76
N GLU A 251 -3.79 10.90 29.33
CA GLU A 251 -3.62 11.77 28.17
C GLU A 251 -2.33 12.62 28.26
N GLY A 252 -1.60 12.70 27.15
CA GLY A 252 -0.38 13.48 27.00
C GLY A 252 0.84 12.90 27.72
N THR A 253 0.85 11.58 28.00
CA THR A 253 1.95 10.91 28.71
C THR A 253 2.75 9.90 27.90
N LEU A 254 2.54 9.81 26.59
CA LEU A 254 3.41 9.01 25.71
C LEU A 254 4.71 9.78 25.44
N TYR A 255 5.85 9.19 25.80
CA TYR A 255 7.17 9.78 25.59
C TYR A 255 8.15 8.79 24.96
N PHE A 256 8.72 9.20 23.82
CA PHE A 256 9.88 8.58 23.20
C PHE A 256 11.18 9.14 23.79
N PHE A 257 12.29 8.40 23.68
CA PHE A 257 13.60 8.89 24.09
C PHE A 257 14.57 9.05 22.92
N ASP A 258 15.01 10.28 22.68
CA ASP A 258 16.16 10.63 21.85
C ASP A 258 16.93 11.78 22.53
N ASN A 259 18.00 11.42 23.23
CA ASN A 259 18.82 12.35 24.03
C ASN A 259 18.02 13.23 25.01
N GLY A 260 16.81 12.78 25.35
CA GLY A 260 15.78 13.52 26.06
C GLY A 260 14.40 12.93 25.78
N TYR A 261 13.41 13.28 26.59
CA TYR A 261 12.03 12.80 26.39
C TYR A 261 11.27 13.70 25.43
N ILE A 262 10.71 13.09 24.40
CA ILE A 262 9.94 13.75 23.35
C ILE A 262 8.51 13.24 23.45
N ALA A 263 7.55 14.14 23.60
CA ALA A 263 6.13 13.78 23.65
C ALA A 263 5.68 13.28 22.27
N GLN A 264 4.91 12.19 22.25
CA GLN A 264 4.39 11.58 21.03
C GLN A 264 2.88 11.35 21.15
N SER A 265 2.23 11.11 20.02
CA SER A 265 0.81 10.71 19.96
C SER A 265 0.59 9.34 19.33
N TYR A 266 1.58 8.84 18.60
CA TYR A 266 1.53 7.56 17.89
C TYR A 266 2.74 6.72 18.29
N LEU A 267 2.56 5.40 18.29
CA LEU A 267 3.66 4.46 18.45
C LEU A 267 4.19 4.04 17.07
N ILE A 268 5.50 3.82 17.01
CA ILE A 268 6.19 3.21 15.87
C ILE A 268 6.77 1.90 16.39
N TYR A 269 6.56 0.81 15.65
CA TYR A 269 7.14 -0.49 15.99
C TYR A 269 8.68 -0.40 16.03
N GLY A 270 9.30 -1.19 16.90
CA GLY A 270 10.75 -1.14 17.15
C GLY A 270 11.20 0.00 18.06
N GLU A 271 10.39 1.06 18.22
CA GLU A 271 10.62 2.09 19.24
C GLU A 271 9.93 1.72 20.55
N GLY A 272 10.58 2.02 21.67
CA GLY A 272 9.98 1.90 22.99
C GLY A 272 9.55 3.26 23.53
N TYR A 273 8.52 3.26 24.38
CA TYR A 273 7.91 4.47 24.92
C TYR A 273 7.67 4.36 26.42
N TRP A 274 7.72 5.50 27.10
CA TRP A 274 7.08 5.66 28.40
C TRP A 274 5.61 5.99 28.20
N LEU A 275 4.75 5.31 28.94
CA LEU A 275 3.33 5.64 29.02
C LEU A 275 2.86 5.50 30.47
N ARG A 276 1.97 6.41 30.90
CA ARG A 276 1.50 6.45 32.29
C ARG A 276 0.05 6.01 32.40
N PHE A 277 -0.24 5.19 33.40
CA PHE A 277 -1.58 4.70 33.70
C PHE A 277 -2.02 5.09 35.11
N PRO A 278 -3.31 5.38 35.35
CA PRO A 278 -3.82 5.66 36.69
C PRO A 278 -3.88 4.39 37.54
N ASN A 279 -4.20 3.24 36.95
CA ASN A 279 -4.34 1.94 37.60
C ASN A 279 -3.63 0.86 36.79
N ALA A 280 -3.33 -0.27 37.43
CA ALA A 280 -2.89 -1.46 36.70
C ALA A 280 -4.07 -2.04 35.90
N GLY A 281 -3.79 -2.64 34.76
CA GLY A 281 -4.79 -3.15 33.83
C GLY A 281 -4.16 -3.89 32.66
N ILE A 282 -4.95 -4.09 31.61
CA ILE A 282 -4.57 -4.79 30.39
C ILE A 282 -5.13 -4.04 29.18
N SER A 283 -4.37 -4.04 28.09
CA SER A 283 -4.81 -3.62 26.75
C SER A 283 -4.72 -4.81 25.81
N ILE A 284 -5.63 -4.90 24.86
CA ILE A 284 -5.55 -5.90 23.78
C ILE A 284 -5.32 -5.12 22.49
N ILE A 285 -4.22 -5.40 21.81
CA ILE A 285 -3.88 -4.83 20.52
C ILE A 285 -4.12 -5.90 19.47
N THR A 286 -4.83 -5.55 18.39
CA THR A 286 -5.08 -6.43 17.25
C THR A 286 -4.49 -5.80 15.99
N GLY A 287 -3.81 -6.60 15.17
CA GLY A 287 -3.12 -6.14 13.96
C GLY A 287 -2.38 -7.28 13.27
N PHE A 288 -1.57 -6.94 12.27
CA PHE A 288 -0.78 -7.91 11.52
C PHE A 288 0.53 -8.24 12.26
N PRO A 289 0.93 -9.53 12.30
CA PRO A 289 2.17 -9.91 12.94
C PRO A 289 3.40 -9.42 12.16
N ILE A 290 4.38 -8.92 12.90
CA ILE A 290 5.70 -8.51 12.44
C ILE A 290 6.65 -9.69 12.72
N SER A 291 7.07 -10.37 11.66
CA SER A 291 7.99 -11.51 11.75
C SER A 291 9.46 -11.11 11.66
N GLU A 292 9.77 -9.93 11.10
CA GLU A 292 11.12 -9.38 11.04
C GLU A 292 11.09 -7.86 11.18
N LEU A 293 12.05 -7.30 11.91
CA LEU A 293 12.20 -5.86 12.06
C LEU A 293 13.65 -5.43 12.18
N THR A 294 14.04 -4.43 11.38
CA THR A 294 15.35 -3.76 11.50
C THR A 294 15.20 -2.50 12.37
N ILE A 295 15.95 -2.43 13.46
CA ILE A 295 15.94 -1.29 14.40
C ILE A 295 17.26 -0.54 14.30
N SER A 296 17.18 0.78 14.08
CA SER A 296 18.34 1.67 14.09
C SER A 296 18.65 2.15 15.51
N LEU A 297 19.89 1.94 15.96
CA LEU A 297 20.38 2.39 17.25
C LEU A 297 21.32 3.59 17.08
N ASN A 298 21.23 4.53 18.01
CA ASN A 298 22.21 5.59 18.21
C ASN A 298 23.32 5.15 19.18
N GLU A 299 24.47 5.81 19.15
CA GLU A 299 25.46 5.65 20.21
C GLU A 299 24.86 6.07 21.56
N GLY A 300 25.02 5.25 22.59
CA GLY A 300 24.47 5.49 23.92
C GLY A 300 23.21 4.67 24.21
N TRP A 301 22.29 5.24 24.98
CA TRP A 301 21.06 4.57 25.39
C TRP A 301 19.96 4.76 24.35
N ASN A 302 19.32 3.65 23.98
CA ASN A 302 18.17 3.62 23.07
C ASN A 302 17.01 2.94 23.79
N LEU A 303 15.80 3.40 23.49
CA LEU A 303 14.58 2.78 23.99
C LEU A 303 13.88 2.09 22.82
N ILE A 304 13.87 0.76 22.84
CA ILE A 304 13.39 -0.11 21.76
C ILE A 304 12.18 -0.94 22.20
N SER A 305 11.50 -1.57 21.25
CA SER A 305 10.47 -2.58 21.51
C SER A 305 10.70 -3.86 20.70
N GLY A 306 10.05 -4.95 21.12
CA GLY A 306 10.06 -6.24 20.42
C GLY A 306 9.03 -6.32 19.27
N ILE A 307 9.02 -7.46 18.59
CA ILE A 307 8.07 -7.80 17.52
C ILE A 307 6.86 -8.60 18.08
N SER A 308 6.11 -9.29 17.22
CA SER A 308 4.89 -10.02 17.61
C SER A 308 5.14 -11.27 18.43
N GLU A 309 6.36 -11.81 18.35
CA GLU A 309 6.80 -12.98 19.12
C GLU A 309 7.90 -12.62 20.13
N SER A 310 8.02 -13.46 21.16
CA SER A 310 9.03 -13.29 22.20
C SER A 310 10.42 -13.65 21.68
N ILE A 311 11.33 -12.68 21.66
CA ILE A 311 12.71 -12.86 21.16
C ILE A 311 13.70 -12.96 22.31
N ALA A 312 14.46 -14.06 22.39
CA ALA A 312 15.56 -14.16 23.32
C ALA A 312 16.67 -13.16 22.94
N ILE A 313 17.31 -12.51 23.91
CA ILE A 313 18.38 -11.54 23.64
C ILE A 313 19.54 -12.16 22.86
N GLY A 314 19.78 -13.45 23.05
CA GLY A 314 20.81 -14.18 22.32
C GLY A 314 20.54 -14.35 20.81
N ASP A 315 19.27 -14.20 20.40
CA ASP A 315 18.82 -14.38 19.02
C ASP A 315 18.75 -13.05 18.26
N ILE A 316 18.98 -11.91 18.93
CA ILE A 316 19.07 -10.59 18.29
C ILE A 316 20.28 -10.58 17.34
N SER A 317 20.03 -10.34 16.06
CA SER A 317 21.09 -10.21 15.06
C SER A 317 21.73 -8.83 15.16
N ASP A 318 22.98 -8.81 15.61
CA ASP A 318 23.82 -7.61 15.73
C ASP A 318 25.11 -7.79 14.92
N PRO A 319 25.05 -7.66 13.58
CA PRO A 319 26.19 -7.95 12.69
C PRO A 319 27.37 -6.99 12.91
N SER A 320 27.11 -5.79 13.41
CA SER A 320 28.12 -4.77 13.70
C SER A 320 28.64 -4.85 15.14
N THR A 321 28.12 -5.77 15.96
CA THR A 321 28.49 -5.95 17.37
C THR A 321 28.41 -4.65 18.18
N ILE A 322 27.36 -3.86 17.95
CA ILE A 322 27.18 -2.54 18.56
C ILE A 322 26.53 -2.61 19.94
N ILE A 323 25.73 -3.65 20.25
CA ILE A 323 25.08 -3.83 21.55
C ILE A 323 26.12 -4.07 22.63
N VAL A 324 26.01 -3.33 23.73
CA VAL A 324 26.80 -3.61 24.94
C VAL A 324 26.13 -4.75 25.71
N GLY A 325 26.77 -5.91 25.77
CA GLY A 325 26.23 -7.08 26.48
C GLY A 325 25.84 -6.77 27.95
N GLY A 326 24.70 -7.32 28.38
CA GLY A 326 24.15 -7.09 29.73
C GLY A 326 23.57 -5.68 29.94
N THR A 327 23.24 -4.97 28.86
CA THR A 327 22.62 -3.63 28.96
C THR A 327 21.18 -3.56 28.53
N ILE A 328 20.52 -4.71 28.35
CA ILE A 328 19.10 -4.74 28.02
C ILE A 328 18.27 -4.80 29.32
N TYR A 329 17.48 -3.76 29.56
CA TYR A 329 16.68 -3.61 30.78
C TYR A 329 15.21 -3.35 30.47
N GLY A 330 14.33 -4.08 31.15
CA GLY A 330 12.91 -3.73 31.26
C GLY A 330 12.64 -2.88 32.51
N PHE A 331 11.41 -2.40 32.63
CA PHE A 331 10.93 -1.67 33.82
C PHE A 331 9.66 -2.30 34.36
N GLY A 332 9.62 -2.57 35.67
CA GLY A 332 8.46 -3.15 36.34
C GLY A 332 8.33 -2.73 37.80
N ASN A 333 7.66 -3.55 38.62
CA ASN A 333 7.36 -3.25 40.03
C ASN A 333 8.60 -2.91 40.88
N ASP A 334 9.72 -3.60 40.64
CA ASP A 334 10.98 -3.41 41.36
C ASP A 334 11.91 -2.39 40.69
N GLY A 335 11.41 -1.66 39.69
CA GLY A 335 12.17 -0.72 38.87
C GLY A 335 12.85 -1.42 37.69
N TYR A 336 14.07 -0.98 37.37
CA TYR A 336 14.85 -1.54 36.26
C TYR A 336 15.43 -2.90 36.60
N SER A 337 15.29 -3.85 35.69
CA SER A 337 15.90 -5.19 35.80
C SER A 337 16.38 -5.66 34.44
N GLN A 338 17.48 -6.43 34.42
CA GLN A 338 17.93 -7.08 33.20
C GLN A 338 16.89 -8.12 32.80
N VAL A 339 16.62 -8.17 31.50
CA VAL A 339 15.74 -9.19 30.90
C VAL A 339 16.58 -10.16 30.08
N ASN A 340 16.03 -11.32 29.76
CA ASN A 340 16.64 -12.29 28.84
C ASN A 340 15.85 -12.44 27.54
N THR A 341 14.65 -11.86 27.51
CA THR A 341 13.68 -11.98 26.42
C THR A 341 13.00 -10.62 26.23
N LEU A 342 12.77 -10.24 24.98
CA LEU A 342 11.90 -9.14 24.59
C LEU A 342 10.51 -9.73 24.37
N GLU A 343 9.56 -9.34 25.21
CA GLU A 343 8.17 -9.79 25.13
C GLU A 343 7.37 -8.81 24.25
N PRO A 344 6.40 -9.31 23.47
CA PRO A 344 5.51 -8.47 22.66
C PRO A 344 4.84 -7.36 23.50
N GLY A 345 4.91 -6.12 23.00
CA GLY A 345 4.32 -4.96 23.65
C GLY A 345 5.15 -4.34 24.77
N GLY A 346 6.28 -4.94 25.11
CA GLY A 346 7.24 -4.39 26.07
C GLY A 346 8.18 -3.34 25.45
N GLY A 347 8.57 -2.35 26.27
CA GLY A 347 9.66 -1.44 25.96
C GLY A 347 10.93 -1.77 26.75
N TYR A 348 12.10 -1.62 26.13
CA TYR A 348 13.38 -2.03 26.67
C TYR A 348 14.48 -1.01 26.41
N TRP A 349 15.26 -0.71 27.44
CA TRP A 349 16.50 0.04 27.27
C TRP A 349 17.60 -0.86 26.77
N VAL A 350 18.35 -0.41 25.76
CA VAL A 350 19.58 -1.05 25.29
C VAL A 350 20.67 0.00 25.11
N ARG A 351 21.92 -0.36 25.43
CA ARG A 351 23.07 0.51 25.19
C ARG A 351 23.86 0.05 23.98
N ALA A 352 24.17 0.96 23.07
CA ALA A 352 25.03 0.72 21.93
C ALA A 352 26.33 1.55 22.02
N ASN A 353 27.44 0.99 21.52
CA ASN A 353 28.75 1.67 21.49
C ASN A 353 28.96 2.55 20.25
N ASN A 354 28.20 2.33 19.19
CA ASN A 354 28.23 3.09 17.93
C ASN A 354 26.82 3.09 17.34
N PRO A 355 26.48 4.04 16.46
CA PRO A 355 25.24 3.94 15.70
C PRO A 355 25.29 2.76 14.72
N GLY A 356 24.14 2.15 14.44
CA GLY A 356 24.00 1.04 13.50
C GLY A 356 22.71 0.27 13.71
N ASN A 357 22.54 -0.83 12.99
CA ASN A 357 21.27 -1.55 12.95
C ASN A 357 21.38 -2.91 13.64
N ILE A 358 20.28 -3.32 14.25
CA ILE A 358 20.03 -4.68 14.74
C ILE A 358 18.79 -5.23 14.05
N ILE A 359 18.68 -6.55 13.96
CA ILE A 359 17.54 -7.23 13.34
C ILE A 359 16.92 -8.19 14.36
N LEU A 360 15.61 -8.08 14.52
CA LEU A 360 14.77 -9.04 15.24
C LEU A 360 14.06 -9.89 14.20
N THR A 361 14.12 -11.21 14.33
CA THR A 361 13.43 -12.14 13.43
C THR A 361 12.74 -13.19 14.30
N SER A 362 11.50 -13.54 13.95
CA SER A 362 10.77 -14.63 14.59
C SER A 362 11.48 -15.97 14.35
N ASN A 363 11.31 -16.90 15.29
CA ASN A 363 12.06 -18.17 15.35
C ASN A 363 11.33 -19.33 14.66
#